data_AF-A0A2V7W132-F1
#
_entry.id   AF-A0A2V7W132-F1
#
_cell.length_a   1.000
_cell.length_b   1.000
_cell.length_c   1.000
_cell.angle_alpha   90.00
_cell.angle_beta   90.00
_cell.angle_gamma   90.00
#
_symmetry.space_group_name_H-M   'P 1'
#
loop_
_entity.id
_entity.type
_entity.pdbx_description
1 polymer ?
#
loop_
_entity_poly.entity_id
_entity_poly.type
_entity_poly.pdbx_seq_one_letter_code
_entity_poly.pdbx_strand_id
1 'polypeptide(L)'
;MTGEDEAKAIRKTGSAARARVLQIWDTGMTLNHDPVVRFRLEVHAEGVEPFEATTNAIIGRLDIPQIQPGADLPVRYDPYDHTRVALDLYTGRT
;
A
#
# COMPACT_ATOMS: atom_id res chain seq x y z
N MET A 1 -10.13 -12.23 -2.73
CA MET A 1 -9.74 -11.85 -1.36
C MET A 1 -9.18 -10.44 -1.40
N THR A 2 -9.55 -9.57 -0.46
CA THR A 2 -9.15 -8.15 -0.48
C THR A 2 -7.67 -7.92 -0.14
N GLY A 3 -7.00 -8.87 0.53
CA GLY A 3 -5.61 -8.75 0.99
C GLY A 3 -5.47 -8.02 2.34
N GLU A 4 -6.58 -7.57 2.93
CA GLU A 4 -6.57 -6.69 4.10
C GLU A 4 -6.03 -7.36 5.38
N ASP A 5 -6.25 -8.66 5.59
CA ASP A 5 -5.72 -9.37 6.78
C ASP A 5 -4.18 -9.39 6.78
N GLU A 6 -3.58 -9.65 5.63
CA GLU A 6 -2.14 -9.60 5.44
C GLU A 6 -1.62 -8.17 5.59
N ALA A 7 -2.27 -7.21 4.93
CA ALA A 7 -1.89 -5.81 4.99
C ALA A 7 -1.95 -5.26 6.43
N LYS A 8 -2.94 -5.70 7.22
CA LYS A 8 -3.06 -5.37 8.65
C LYS A 8 -1.92 -5.94 9.48
N ALA A 9 -1.48 -7.17 9.20
CA ALA A 9 -0.33 -7.76 9.87
C ALA A 9 0.95 -6.96 9.58
N ILE A 10 1.21 -6.64 8.30
CA ILE A 10 2.38 -5.86 7.87
C ILE A 10 2.33 -4.44 8.47
N ARG A 11 1.16 -3.79 8.50
CA ARG A 11 0.99 -2.48 9.15
C ARG A 11 1.37 -2.50 10.64
N LYS A 12 1.19 -3.64 11.33
CA LYS A 12 1.50 -3.77 12.75
C LYS A 12 2.99 -4.04 13.03
N THR A 13 3.65 -4.83 12.20
CA THR A 13 4.99 -5.37 12.51
C THR A 13 6.07 -5.03 11.49
N GLY A 14 5.70 -4.58 10.29
CA GLY A 14 6.66 -4.25 9.23
C GLY A 14 7.52 -3.04 9.55
N SER A 15 8.54 -2.78 8.76
CA SER A 15 9.38 -1.59 8.83
C SER A 15 8.77 -0.44 8.02
N ALA A 16 8.92 0.80 8.50
CA ALA A 16 8.40 1.98 7.80
C ALA A 16 9.25 2.31 6.56
N ALA A 17 8.60 2.71 5.47
CA ALA A 17 9.24 3.11 4.23
C ALA A 17 8.36 4.10 3.44
N ARG A 18 8.87 4.57 2.31
CA ARG A 18 8.11 5.36 1.33
C ARG A 18 7.98 4.56 0.04
N ALA A 19 6.90 4.75 -0.70
CA ALA A 19 6.74 4.09 -1.99
C ALA A 19 6.21 5.05 -3.05
N ARG A 20 6.84 5.00 -4.23
CA ARG A 20 6.36 5.60 -5.46
C ARG A 20 5.29 4.70 -6.06
N VAL A 21 4.11 5.23 -6.33
CA VAL A 21 3.06 4.50 -7.05
C VAL A 21 3.47 4.42 -8.52
N LEU A 22 3.67 3.21 -9.02
CA LEU A 22 3.96 2.97 -10.43
C LEU A 22 2.69 2.78 -11.24
N GLN A 23 1.73 2.02 -10.68
CA GLN A 23 0.48 1.69 -11.36
C GLN A 23 -0.62 1.37 -10.34
N ILE A 24 -1.86 1.65 -10.74
CA ILE A 24 -3.06 1.26 -10.00
C ILE A 24 -4.01 0.47 -10.91
N TRP A 25 -4.77 -0.45 -10.32
CA TRP A 25 -5.86 -1.15 -11.00
C TRP A 25 -7.09 -1.22 -10.12
N ASP A 26 -8.26 -1.02 -10.73
CA ASP A 26 -9.52 -1.43 -10.12
C ASP A 26 -9.58 -2.96 -10.09
N THR A 27 -9.89 -3.52 -8.93
CA THR A 27 -10.06 -4.96 -8.75
C THR A 27 -11.49 -5.42 -9.00
N GLY A 28 -12.44 -4.48 -9.14
CA GLY A 28 -13.88 -4.72 -9.19
C GLY A 28 -14.50 -5.05 -7.81
N MET A 29 -13.69 -5.09 -6.75
CA MET A 29 -14.16 -5.37 -5.39
C MET A 29 -14.33 -4.07 -4.59
N THR A 30 -15.33 -4.06 -3.71
CA THR A 30 -15.52 -3.01 -2.70
C THR A 30 -15.71 -3.61 -1.32
N LEU A 31 -15.25 -2.93 -0.27
CA LEU A 31 -15.60 -3.21 1.12
C LEU A 31 -16.24 -1.96 1.73
N ASN A 32 -17.43 -2.09 2.30
CA ASN A 32 -18.17 -0.95 2.86
C ASN A 32 -18.33 0.23 1.87
N HIS A 33 -18.50 -0.09 0.58
CA HIS A 33 -18.52 0.84 -0.55
C HIS A 33 -17.15 1.44 -0.92
N ASP A 34 -16.08 1.27 -0.17
CA ASP A 34 -14.76 1.72 -0.61
C ASP A 34 -14.11 0.69 -1.55
N PRO A 35 -13.52 1.13 -2.68
CA PRO A 35 -12.88 0.22 -3.61
C PRO A 35 -11.62 -0.42 -3.02
N VAL A 36 -11.42 -1.67 -3.38
CA VAL A 36 -10.14 -2.35 -3.22
C VAL A 36 -9.32 -2.06 -4.47
N VAL A 37 -8.24 -1.33 -4.31
CA VAL A 37 -7.34 -0.94 -5.39
C VAL A 37 -6.09 -1.79 -5.31
N ARG A 38 -5.64 -2.33 -6.44
CA ARG A 38 -4.33 -2.97 -6.56
C ARG A 38 -3.29 -1.94 -6.95
N PHE A 39 -2.12 -2.04 -6.36
CA PHE A 39 -0.98 -1.15 -6.58
C PHE A 39 0.24 -1.93 -7.02
N ARG A 40 1.01 -1.35 -7.94
CA ARG A 40 2.43 -1.68 -8.13
C ARG A 40 3.21 -0.49 -7.61
N LEU A 41 4.14 -0.79 -6.72
CA LEU A 41 4.88 0.19 -5.95
C LEU A 41 6.37 -0.02 -6.18
N GLU A 42 7.13 1.07 -6.25
CA GLU A 42 8.57 1.05 -6.03
C GLU A 42 8.82 1.57 -4.62
N VAL A 43 9.34 0.71 -3.75
CA VAL A 43 9.54 0.97 -2.33
C VAL A 43 10.97 1.43 -2.10
N HIS A 44 11.10 2.50 -1.32
CA HIS A 44 12.33 3.14 -0.90
C HIS A 44 12.43 3.07 0.62
N ALA A 45 13.36 2.26 1.12
CA ALA A 45 13.63 2.08 2.54
C ALA A 45 15.08 2.41 2.86
N GLU A 46 15.34 2.89 4.07
CA GLU A 46 16.69 3.28 4.49
C GLU A 46 17.63 2.06 4.54
N GLY A 47 18.77 2.15 3.86
CA GLY A 47 19.77 1.07 3.84
C GLY A 47 19.38 -0.15 3.01
N VAL A 48 18.31 -0.08 2.22
CA VAL A 48 17.83 -1.16 1.35
C VAL A 48 17.73 -0.65 -0.08
N GLU A 49 18.23 -1.44 -1.05
CA GLU A 49 18.08 -1.13 -2.47
C GLU A 49 16.58 -1.04 -2.83
N PRO A 50 16.14 -0.05 -3.62
CA PRO A 50 14.75 0.05 -4.03
C PRO A 50 14.24 -1.24 -4.66
N PHE A 51 13.01 -1.62 -4.32
CA PHE A 51 12.39 -2.84 -4.79
C PHE A 51 10.94 -2.64 -5.16
N GLU A 52 10.44 -3.46 -6.08
CA GLU A 52 9.03 -3.41 -6.45
C GLU A 52 8.19 -4.42 -5.68
N ALA A 53 6.97 -4.02 -5.33
CA ALA A 53 5.99 -4.89 -4.72
C ALA A 53 4.57 -4.62 -5.26
N THR A 54 3.73 -5.63 -5.19
CA THR A 54 2.30 -5.52 -5.51
C THR A 54 1.48 -5.69 -4.24
N THR A 55 0.52 -4.80 -4.01
CA THR A 55 -0.36 -4.89 -2.83
C THR A 55 -1.77 -4.43 -3.17
N ASN A 56 -2.75 -4.89 -2.39
CA ASN A 56 -4.13 -4.40 -2.47
C ASN A 56 -4.42 -3.58 -1.22
N ALA A 57 -5.15 -2.48 -1.37
CA ALA A 57 -5.59 -1.67 -0.24
C ALA A 57 -7.03 -1.18 -0.44
N ILE A 58 -7.77 -1.03 0.65
CA ILE A 58 -9.07 -0.36 0.66
C ILE A 58 -8.81 1.13 0.71
N ILE A 59 -9.28 1.85 -0.31
CA ILE A 59 -9.03 3.29 -0.46
C ILE A 59 -10.34 4.04 -0.34
N GLY A 60 -10.40 5.05 0.54
CA GLY A 60 -11.54 5.95 0.61
C GLY A 60 -11.79 6.59 -0.76
N ARG A 61 -13.03 6.57 -1.26
CA ARG A 61 -13.34 7.08 -2.61
C ARG A 61 -12.84 8.50 -2.89
N LEU A 62 -12.82 9.34 -1.87
CA LEU A 62 -12.37 10.73 -1.97
C LEU A 62 -10.84 10.89 -1.96
N ASP A 63 -10.10 9.88 -1.51
CA ASP A 63 -8.62 9.90 -1.49
C ASP A 63 -8.03 9.44 -2.83
N ILE A 64 -8.77 8.69 -3.65
CA ILE A 64 -8.30 8.12 -4.94
C ILE A 64 -7.67 9.16 -5.88
N PRO A 65 -8.21 10.38 -6.07
CA PRO A 65 -7.58 11.37 -6.95
C PRO A 65 -6.15 11.74 -6.53
N GLN A 66 -5.81 11.58 -5.24
CA GLN A 66 -4.48 11.88 -4.69
C GLN A 66 -3.52 10.67 -4.76
N ILE A 67 -4.07 9.48 -5.03
CA ILE A 67 -3.36 8.20 -5.04
C ILE A 67 -3.32 7.69 -6.49
N GLN A 68 -2.49 8.35 -7.29
CA GLN A 68 -2.30 8.07 -8.72
C GLN A 68 -0.85 7.65 -9.01
N PRO A 69 -0.54 7.10 -10.20
CA PRO A 69 0.84 6.92 -10.62
C PRO A 69 1.65 8.21 -10.45
N GLY A 70 2.79 8.07 -9.78
CA GLY A 70 3.59 9.18 -9.30
C GLY A 70 3.19 9.74 -7.93
N ALA A 71 2.26 9.10 -7.24
CA ALA A 71 2.03 9.15 -5.80
C ALA A 71 3.31 8.84 -5.01
N ASP A 72 3.64 9.60 -3.97
CA ASP A 72 4.60 9.15 -2.94
C ASP A 72 3.83 8.89 -1.63
N LEU A 73 3.74 7.62 -1.24
CA LEU A 73 2.88 7.15 -0.16
C LEU A 73 3.68 6.55 1.00
N PRO A 74 3.22 6.72 2.25
CA PRO A 74 3.74 5.97 3.38
C PRO A 74 3.35 4.50 3.25
N VAL A 75 4.30 3.60 3.48
CA VAL A 75 4.09 2.15 3.48
C VAL A 75 4.80 1.51 4.66
N ARG A 76 4.39 0.28 4.97
CA ARG A 76 5.22 -0.65 5.74
C ARG A 76 5.51 -1.89 4.90
N TYR A 77 6.68 -2.46 5.09
CA TYR A 77 7.11 -3.69 4.40
C TYR A 77 7.66 -4.71 5.39
N ASP A 78 7.62 -5.99 5.03
CA ASP A 78 8.30 -7.04 5.79
C ASP A 78 9.81 -7.04 5.45
N PRO A 79 10.71 -6.75 6.40
CA PRO A 79 12.15 -6.74 6.12
C PRO A 79 12.73 -8.12 5.81
N TYR A 80 11.99 -9.20 6.06
CA TYR A 80 12.39 -10.56 5.73
C TYR A 80 11.77 -11.06 4.41
N ASP A 81 10.78 -10.35 3.87
CA ASP A 81 10.12 -10.65 2.60
C ASP A 81 9.63 -9.38 1.89
N HIS A 82 10.45 -8.87 0.98
CA HIS A 82 10.19 -7.63 0.25
C HIS A 82 8.99 -7.70 -0.72
N THR A 83 8.38 -8.88 -0.91
CA THR A 83 7.14 -8.99 -1.68
C THR A 83 5.91 -8.54 -0.87
N ARG A 84 6.06 -8.42 0.46
CA ARG A 84 4.99 -8.13 1.41
C ARG A 84 5.02 -6.67 1.84
N VAL A 85 4.13 -5.89 1.24
CA VAL A 85 4.02 -4.43 1.47
C VAL A 85 2.57 -4.06 1.74
N ALA A 86 2.36 -3.09 2.62
CA ALA A 86 1.05 -2.51 2.92
C ALA A 86 1.12 -0.98 2.93
N LEU A 87 0.12 -0.32 2.34
CA LEU A 87 -0.04 1.13 2.48
C LEU A 87 -0.35 1.50 3.94
N ASP A 88 0.18 2.63 4.39
CA ASP A 88 0.07 3.13 5.77
C ASP A 88 -0.57 4.54 5.80
N LEU A 89 -1.70 4.70 5.12
CA LEU A 89 -2.32 6.01 4.82
C LEU A 89 -3.15 6.62 5.94
N TYR A 90 -3.70 5.80 6.84
CA TYR A 90 -4.70 6.23 7.82
C TYR A 90 -4.20 6.18 9.26
N THR A 91 -2.99 5.68 9.47
CA THR A 91 -2.35 5.66 10.79
C THR A 91 -1.99 7.10 11.15
N GLY A 92 -2.79 7.74 12.02
CA GLY A 92 -2.60 9.12 12.48
C GLY A 92 -3.80 10.06 12.30
N ARG A 93 -4.86 9.64 11.58
CA ARG A 93 -6.14 10.37 11.58
C ARG A 93 -6.94 9.97 12.82
N THR A 94 -6.86 10.80 13.86
CA THR A 94 -7.77 10.76 15.02
C THR A 94 -8.85 11.80 14.83
#